data_AF-A0A2K8N527-F1
#
_entry.id   AF-A0A2K8N527-F1
#
_cell.length_a   1.000
_cell.length_b   1.000
_cell.length_c   1.000
_cell.angle_alpha   90.00
_cell.angle_beta   90.00
_cell.angle_gamma   90.00
#
_symmetry.space_group_name_H-M   'P 1'
#
loop_
_entity.id
_entity.type
_entity.pdbx_description
1 polymer ?
#
loop_
_entity_poly.entity_id
_entity_poly.type
_entity_poly.pdbx_seq_one_letter_code
_entity_poly.pdbx_strand_id
1 'polypeptide(L)'
;MIAYQTNGRWFVRVEGGHRNRDTVPAETLEVPEKPQPVACWRDEHEDSCGHGTSWFTQFRAGDVTFCVESFVWHPAPGYSWLESWESFSDMEPPQMGEAWAWTGNGWEPIEHPMSAEGVSQ
;
A
#
# COMPACT_ATOMS: atom_id res chain seq x y z
N MET A 1 7.54 5.76 -6.74
CA MET A 1 8.56 6.07 -5.72
C MET A 1 9.92 6.19 -6.38
N ILE A 2 10.69 7.19 -5.98
CA ILE A 2 12.07 7.39 -6.43
C ILE A 2 12.98 7.51 -5.21
N ALA A 3 14.01 6.68 -5.14
CA ALA A 3 15.08 6.80 -4.15
C ALA A 3 16.35 7.36 -4.80
N TYR A 4 16.97 8.36 -4.17
CA TYR A 4 18.19 8.99 -4.67
C TYR A 4 19.12 9.40 -3.52
N GLN A 5 20.39 9.60 -3.83
CA GLN A 5 21.41 10.01 -2.86
C GLN A 5 21.88 11.44 -3.17
N THR A 6 21.96 12.28 -2.14
CA THR A 6 22.55 13.63 -2.24
C THR A 6 23.36 13.94 -0.98
N ASN A 7 24.58 14.48 -1.15
CA ASN A 7 25.49 14.80 -0.05
C ASN A 7 25.70 13.64 0.95
N GLY A 8 25.77 12.41 0.45
CA GLY A 8 25.95 11.20 1.28
C GLY A 8 24.70 10.71 2.00
N ARG A 9 23.56 11.42 1.90
CA ARG A 9 22.28 11.05 2.52
C ARG A 9 21.33 10.44 1.50
N TRP A 10 20.54 9.45 1.93
CA TRP A 10 19.51 8.82 1.10
C TRP A 10 18.15 9.48 1.32
N PHE A 11 17.44 9.74 0.23
CA PHE A 11 16.10 10.29 0.23
C PHE A 11 15.17 9.41 -0.59
N VAL A 12 13.97 9.23 -0.06
CA VAL A 12 12.86 8.55 -0.73
C VAL A 12 11.79 9.58 -0.99
N ARG A 13 11.38 9.72 -2.24
CA ARG A 13 10.30 10.62 -2.66
C ARG A 13 9.14 9.81 -3.21
N VAL A 14 7.95 10.10 -2.70
CA VAL A 14 6.70 9.65 -3.31
C VAL A 14 6.17 10.71 -4.26
N GLU A 15 5.49 10.30 -5.32
CA GLU A 15 5.09 11.22 -6.40
C GLU A 15 3.86 12.07 -6.06
N GLY A 16 3.09 11.73 -5.03
CA GLY A 16 1.78 12.35 -4.80
C GLY A 16 0.80 11.96 -5.91
N GLY A 17 -0.12 12.85 -6.27
CA GLY A 17 -1.06 12.62 -7.38
C GLY A 17 -2.38 13.37 -7.23
N HIS A 18 -3.49 12.73 -7.58
CA HIS A 18 -4.83 13.31 -7.50
C HIS A 18 -5.80 12.40 -6.74
N ARG A 19 -6.55 13.00 -5.81
CA ARG A 19 -7.61 12.35 -5.03
C ARG A 19 -8.84 13.24 -5.05
N ASN A 20 -10.00 12.72 -5.50
CA ASN A 20 -11.26 13.47 -5.59
C ASN A 20 -11.15 14.86 -6.26
N ARG A 21 -10.25 15.00 -7.26
CA ARG A 21 -9.88 16.26 -7.95
C ARG A 21 -8.94 17.21 -7.19
N ASP A 22 -8.57 16.88 -5.96
CA ASP A 22 -7.53 17.58 -5.20
C ASP A 22 -6.15 17.04 -5.56
N THR A 23 -5.13 17.90 -5.46
CA THR A 23 -3.73 17.49 -5.62
C THR A 23 -3.21 16.94 -4.30
N VAL A 24 -2.74 15.69 -4.32
CA VAL A 24 -1.95 15.10 -3.24
C VAL A 24 -0.50 15.53 -3.46
N PRO A 25 0.12 16.28 -2.53
CA PRO A 25 1.49 16.75 -2.69
C PRO A 25 2.47 15.57 -2.62
N ALA A 26 3.59 15.70 -3.34
CA ALA A 26 4.71 14.79 -3.18
C ALA A 26 5.35 14.97 -1.79
N GLU A 27 5.78 13.86 -1.20
CA GLU A 27 6.42 13.84 0.12
C GLU A 27 7.83 13.25 0.02
N THR A 28 8.70 13.57 0.97
CA THR A 28 10.08 13.10 0.99
C THR A 28 10.50 12.68 2.39
N LEU A 29 11.18 11.55 2.48
CA LEU A 29 11.72 10.95 3.70
C LEU A 29 13.24 10.79 3.57
N GLU A 30 14.00 11.28 4.55
CA GLU A 30 15.43 10.98 4.69
C GLU A 30 15.59 9.63 5.40
N VAL A 31 16.45 8.75 4.87
CA VAL A 31 16.70 7.42 5.41
C VAL A 31 18.21 7.16 5.52
N PRO A 32 18.67 6.31 6.46
CA PRO A 32 20.10 6.13 6.71
C PRO A 32 20.82 5.34 5.60
N GLU A 33 20.09 4.51 4.87
CA GLU A 33 20.64 3.61 3.84
C GLU A 33 19.73 3.55 2.61
N LYS A 34 20.21 2.89 1.55
CA LYS A 34 19.39 2.65 0.36
C LYS A 34 18.20 1.74 0.73
N PRO A 35 16.94 2.16 0.50
CA PRO A 35 15.78 1.35 0.85
C PRO A 35 15.74 0.04 0.05
N GLN A 36 15.38 -1.05 0.72
CA GLN A 36 15.16 -2.38 0.14
C GLN A 36 13.71 -2.81 0.41
N PRO A 37 12.98 -3.34 -0.58
CA PRO A 37 11.64 -3.87 -0.36
C PRO A 37 11.71 -5.10 0.55
N VAL A 38 10.80 -5.20 1.52
CA VAL A 38 10.71 -6.33 2.46
C VAL A 38 9.40 -7.11 2.33
N ALA A 39 8.30 -6.44 1.99
CA ALA A 39 7.00 -7.06 1.77
C ALA A 39 6.19 -6.25 0.77
N CYS A 40 5.37 -6.94 -0.03
CA CYS A 40 4.41 -6.32 -0.94
C CYS A 40 3.06 -7.00 -0.77
N TRP A 41 2.00 -6.22 -0.68
CA TRP A 41 0.62 -6.71 -0.65
C TRP A 41 -0.30 -5.73 -1.37
N ARG A 42 -1.55 -6.13 -1.56
CA ARG A 42 -2.56 -5.30 -2.21
C ARG A 42 -3.87 -5.38 -1.47
N ASP A 43 -4.62 -4.30 -1.52
CA ASP A 43 -6.01 -4.24 -1.10
C ASP A 43 -6.87 -3.81 -2.30
N GLU A 44 -8.02 -4.45 -2.46
CA GLU A 44 -8.97 -4.17 -3.53
C GLU A 44 -10.24 -3.62 -2.90
N HIS A 45 -10.70 -2.48 -3.42
CA HIS A 45 -11.92 -1.83 -2.97
C HIS A 45 -12.90 -1.80 -4.13
N GLU A 46 -14.13 -2.24 -3.90
CA GLU A 46 -15.21 -2.14 -4.89
C GLU A 46 -16.47 -1.62 -4.20
N ASP A 47 -17.13 -0.67 -4.83
CA ASP A 47 -18.42 -0.16 -4.39
C ASP A 47 -19.34 0.11 -5.60
N SER A 48 -20.53 0.67 -5.34
CA SER A 48 -21.47 1.02 -6.41
C SER A 48 -20.97 2.09 -7.40
N CYS A 49 -19.85 2.72 -7.07
CA CYS A 49 -19.29 3.91 -7.69
C CYS A 49 -18.05 3.57 -8.55
N GLY A 50 -17.40 2.43 -8.31
CA GLY A 50 -16.23 1.98 -9.06
C GLY A 50 -15.44 0.91 -8.34
N HIS A 51 -14.19 0.75 -8.76
CA HIS A 51 -13.23 -0.12 -8.11
C HIS A 51 -11.87 0.58 -8.00
N GLY A 52 -11.13 0.25 -6.96
CA GLY A 52 -9.78 0.74 -6.74
C GLY A 52 -8.86 -0.35 -6.23
N THR A 53 -7.57 -0.13 -6.41
CA THR A 53 -6.54 -1.02 -5.91
C THR A 53 -5.45 -0.20 -5.26
N SER A 54 -5.14 -0.55 -4.02
CA SER A 54 -3.96 -0.09 -3.29
C SER A 54 -2.87 -1.16 -3.39
N TRP A 55 -1.68 -0.78 -3.84
CA TRP A 55 -0.47 -1.58 -3.75
C TRP A 55 0.41 -1.01 -2.65
N PHE A 56 0.69 -1.84 -1.65
CA PHE A 56 1.55 -1.48 -0.54
C PHE A 56 2.90 -2.16 -0.72
N THR A 57 3.97 -1.39 -0.56
CA THR A 57 5.33 -1.92 -0.46
C THR A 57 5.97 -1.40 0.80
N GLN A 58 6.29 -2.31 1.71
CA GLN A 58 7.10 -1.99 2.87
C GLN A 58 8.58 -2.05 2.48
N PHE A 59 9.33 -1.04 2.92
CA PHE A 59 10.76 -0.91 2.70
C PHE A 59 11.50 -0.85 4.03
N ARG A 60 12.73 -1.35 4.02
CA ARG A 60 13.71 -1.20 5.09
C ARG A 60 14.94 -0.44 4.61
N ALA A 61 15.40 0.51 5.41
CA ALA A 61 16.63 1.26 5.22
C ALA A 61 17.34 1.36 6.57
N GLY A 62 18.33 0.48 6.81
CA GLY A 62 18.95 0.35 8.13
C GLY A 62 17.96 -0.10 9.21
N ASP A 63 17.76 0.77 10.20
CA ASP A 63 16.82 0.63 11.32
C ASP A 63 15.44 1.26 11.04
N VAL A 64 15.28 1.99 9.93
CA VAL A 64 14.01 2.60 9.53
C VAL A 64 13.22 1.63 8.65
N THR A 65 11.96 1.41 9.00
CA THR A 65 10.96 0.75 8.16
C THR A 65 9.86 1.74 7.81
N PHE A 66 9.42 1.76 6.57
CA PHE A 66 8.31 2.61 6.10
C PHE A 66 7.50 1.89 5.02
N CYS A 67 6.24 2.26 4.86
CA CYS A 67 5.39 1.74 3.80
C CYS A 67 5.05 2.84 2.80
N VAL A 68 5.06 2.47 1.51
CA VAL A 68 4.55 3.31 0.42
C VAL A 68 3.29 2.64 -0.12
N GLU A 69 2.23 3.43 -0.22
CA GLU A 69 1.00 3.05 -0.89
C GLU A 69 0.96 3.73 -2.26
N SER A 70 0.68 2.93 -3.29
CA SER A 70 0.31 3.41 -4.62
C SER A 70 -1.13 3.03 -4.87
N PHE A 71 -1.97 3.99 -5.19
CA PHE A 71 -3.40 3.78 -5.39
C PHE A 71 -3.84 4.20 -6.78
N VAL A 72 -4.81 3.45 -7.31
CA VAL A 72 -5.56 3.80 -8.52
C VAL A 72 -7.04 3.51 -8.31
N TRP A 73 -7.90 4.46 -8.71
CA TRP A 73 -9.36 4.29 -8.76
C TRP A 73 -9.88 4.37 -10.20
N HIS A 74 -10.82 3.49 -10.53
CA HIS A 74 -11.53 3.44 -11.79
C HIS A 74 -13.05 3.56 -11.57
N PRO A 75 -13.72 4.55 -12.17
CA PRO A 75 -15.15 4.75 -11.99
C PRO A 75 -15.96 3.66 -12.70
N ALA A 76 -17.09 3.29 -12.10
CA ALA A 76 -18.11 2.48 -12.76
C ALA A 76 -18.80 3.27 -13.90
N PRO A 77 -19.46 2.59 -14.86
CA PRO A 77 -20.20 3.27 -15.92
C PRO A 77 -21.19 4.30 -15.39
N GLY A 78 -21.14 5.53 -15.92
CA GLY A 78 -21.97 6.66 -15.48
C GLY A 78 -21.29 7.60 -14.49
N TYR A 79 -20.14 7.21 -13.94
CA TYR A 79 -19.29 8.05 -13.10
C TYR A 79 -18.02 8.50 -13.85
N SER A 80 -17.40 9.60 -13.42
CA SER A 80 -16.35 10.29 -14.19
C SER A 80 -15.14 10.77 -13.40
N TRP A 81 -14.98 10.39 -12.13
CA TRP A 81 -13.74 10.68 -11.40
C TRP A 81 -12.78 9.49 -11.48
N LEU A 82 -11.51 9.81 -11.64
CA LEU A 82 -10.38 8.89 -11.56
C LEU A 82 -9.48 9.41 -10.45
N GLU A 83 -8.86 8.51 -9.69
CA GLU A 83 -7.86 8.87 -8.69
C GLU A 83 -6.58 8.08 -8.96
N SER A 84 -5.45 8.72 -8.72
CA SER A 84 -4.18 8.02 -8.65
C SER A 84 -3.22 8.84 -7.83
N TRP A 85 -2.61 8.21 -6.83
CA TRP A 85 -1.65 8.87 -5.96
C TRP A 85 -0.66 7.87 -5.38
N GLU A 86 0.46 8.40 -4.92
CA GLU A 86 1.43 7.68 -4.10
C GLU A 86 1.71 8.47 -2.83
N SER A 87 1.65 7.81 -1.67
CA SER A 87 1.94 8.42 -0.37
C SER A 87 2.69 7.48 0.56
N PHE A 88 3.25 8.01 1.63
CA PHE A 88 3.62 7.18 2.78
C PHE A 88 2.35 6.71 3.48
N SER A 89 2.41 5.52 4.07
CA SER A 89 1.27 4.88 4.71
C SER A 89 1.70 4.22 6.02
N ASP A 90 0.81 4.23 7.00
CA ASP A 90 0.96 3.51 8.27
C ASP A 90 0.45 2.07 8.19
N MET A 91 -0.01 1.63 7.01
CA MET A 91 -0.48 0.27 6.80
C MET A 91 0.65 -0.75 6.99
N GLU A 92 0.37 -1.75 7.82
CA GLU A 92 1.29 -2.85 8.08
C GLU A 92 1.03 -4.03 7.13
N PRO A 93 2.07 -4.81 6.78
CA PRO A 93 1.88 -6.02 6.00
C PRO A 93 0.99 -7.01 6.77
N PRO A 94 0.11 -7.75 6.07
CA PRO A 94 -0.65 -8.83 6.71
C PRO A 94 0.30 -9.87 7.30
N GLN A 95 -0.05 -10.45 8.44
CA GLN A 95 0.77 -11.51 9.01
C GLN A 95 0.60 -12.81 8.21
N MET A 96 1.66 -13.60 8.13
CA MET A 96 1.62 -14.87 7.42
C MET A 96 0.58 -15.80 8.04
N GLY A 97 -0.39 -16.25 7.23
CA GLY A 97 -1.49 -17.11 7.68
C GLY A 97 -2.77 -16.37 8.05
N GLU A 98 -2.77 -15.03 8.04
CA GLU A 98 -4.00 -14.26 8.16
C GLU A 98 -4.79 -14.26 6.85
N ALA A 99 -6.09 -14.49 6.95
CA ALA A 99 -7.05 -14.22 5.90
C ALA A 99 -8.14 -13.34 6.49
N TRP A 100 -8.69 -12.44 5.67
CA TRP A 100 -9.73 -11.50 6.09
C TRP A 100 -10.85 -11.50 5.05
N ALA A 101 -12.09 -11.33 5.51
CA ALA A 101 -13.24 -11.15 4.65
C ALA A 101 -14.01 -9.88 5.02
N TRP A 102 -14.52 -9.17 4.01
CA TRP A 102 -15.39 -8.02 4.22
C TRP A 102 -16.82 -8.50 4.53
N THR A 103 -17.33 -8.16 5.72
CA THR A 103 -18.68 -8.58 6.16
C THR A 103 -19.76 -7.50 5.95
N GLY A 104 -19.42 -6.40 5.29
CA GLY A 104 -20.29 -5.23 5.13
C GLY A 104 -20.19 -4.22 6.28
N ASN A 105 -19.67 -4.64 7.44
CA ASN A 105 -19.45 -3.77 8.60
C ASN A 105 -17.95 -3.59 8.94
N GLY A 106 -17.07 -4.20 8.17
CA GLY A 106 -15.62 -4.17 8.36
C GLY A 106 -14.95 -5.44 7.85
N TRP A 107 -13.63 -5.48 8.03
CA TRP A 107 -12.82 -6.67 7.81
C TRP A 107 -12.85 -7.57 9.05
N GLU A 108 -13.23 -8.82 8.87
CA GLU A 108 -13.20 -9.83 9.92
C GLU A 108 -12.16 -10.90 9.57
N PRO A 109 -11.37 -11.37 10.55
CA PRO A 109 -10.40 -12.42 10.32
C PRO A 109 -11.14 -13.72 10.02
N ILE A 110 -10.73 -14.42 8.97
CA ILE A 110 -11.24 -15.73 8.58
C ILE A 110 -10.11 -16.75 8.65
N GLU A 111 -10.50 -18.01 8.80
CA GLU A 111 -9.56 -19.12 8.71
C GLU A 111 -9.05 -19.25 7.27
N HIS A 112 -7.73 -19.14 7.08
CA HIS A 112 -7.13 -19.24 5.75
C HIS A 112 -7.35 -20.67 5.22
N PRO A 113 -7.76 -20.91 3.97
CA PRO A 113 -7.98 -22.28 3.47
C PRO A 113 -6.73 -23.18 3.48
N MET A 114 -5.55 -22.61 3.75
CA MET A 114 -4.28 -23.33 4.01
C MET A 114 -3.82 -23.33 5.48
N SER A 115 -4.61 -22.80 6.43
CA SER A 115 -4.35 -22.93 7.87
C SER A 115 -4.81 -24.27 8.44
N ALA A 116 -5.30 -25.19 7.60
CA ALA A 116 -5.52 -26.57 8.00
C ALA A 116 -4.19 -27.18 8.48
N GLU A 117 -4.07 -27.32 9.79
CA GLU A 117 -3.04 -28.11 10.45
C GLU A 117 -2.96 -29.49 9.80
N GLY A 118 -1.97 -29.68 8.93
CA GLY A 118 -1.94 -30.88 8.07
C GLY A 118 -0.61 -31.16 7.37
N VAL A 119 0.46 -30.40 7.63
CA VAL A 119 1.82 -30.84 7.31
C VAL A 119 2.51 -31.16 8.64
N SER A 120 2.28 -32.39 9.12
CA SER A 120 3.22 -33.00 10.05
C SER A 120 4.60 -33.08 9.37
N GLN A 121 5.60 -32.79 10.18
CA GLN A 121 7.06 -32.79 9.98
C GLN A 121 7.64 -33.57 8.80
#